data_AF-A0A9D9FZJ9-F1
#
_entry.id   AF-A0A9D9FZJ9-F1
#
_cell.length_a   1.000
_cell.length_b   1.000
_cell.length_c   1.000
_cell.angle_alpha   90.00
_cell.angle_beta   90.00
_cell.angle_gamma   90.00
#
_symmetry.space_group_name_H-M   'P 1'
#
loop_
_entity.id
_entity.type
_entity.pdbx_description
1 polymer ?
#
loop_
_entity_poly.entity_id
_entity_poly.type
_entity_poly.pdbx_seq_one_letter_code
_entity_poly.pdbx_strand_id
1 'polypeptide(L)'
;MSILDKAKIGNSVQINLDLSKDRLTKEIIDAVNVSSVAKISDFRITDGKGIGVVLQLSDGKEQWFFEDEIDLLDENGNVIRNYNYKKGNYDIVFNPLKELQYENKNQVRELLNPINFFLWLIASFKDIF
;
A
#
# COMPACT_ATOMS: atom_id res chain seq x y z
N MET A 1 10.35 -0.51 -7.71
CA MET A 1 10.84 -1.33 -6.59
C MET A 1 10.37 -0.63 -5.35
N SER A 2 9.43 -1.26 -4.65
CA SER A 2 8.89 -0.79 -3.38
C SER A 2 9.99 -0.88 -2.32
N ILE A 3 9.92 -0.08 -1.26
CA ILE A 3 10.93 -0.14 -0.19
C ILE A 3 10.90 -1.53 0.47
N LEU A 4 9.74 -2.20 0.44
CA LEU A 4 9.54 -3.57 0.92
C LEU A 4 10.36 -4.61 0.15
N ASP A 5 10.70 -4.37 -1.13
CA ASP A 5 11.54 -5.30 -1.90
C ASP A 5 12.97 -5.41 -1.33
N LYS A 6 13.41 -4.37 -0.59
CA LYS A 6 14.74 -4.30 0.05
C LYS A 6 14.70 -4.47 1.56
N ALA A 7 13.54 -4.25 2.18
CA ALA A 7 13.35 -4.39 3.62
C ALA A 7 13.41 -5.88 4.01
N LYS A 8 14.32 -6.22 4.94
CA LYS A 8 14.38 -7.55 5.57
C LYS A 8 14.18 -7.41 7.06
N ILE A 9 13.69 -8.48 7.69
CA ILE A 9 13.62 -8.59 9.15
C ILE A 9 15.03 -8.36 9.72
N GLY A 10 15.14 -7.49 10.71
CA GLY A 10 16.40 -7.07 11.33
C GLY A 10 17.03 -5.81 10.75
N ASN A 11 16.56 -5.29 9.60
CA ASN A 11 17.04 -4.00 9.10
C ASN A 11 16.63 -2.85 10.02
N SER A 12 17.48 -1.83 10.09
CA SER A 12 17.18 -0.57 10.75
C SER A 12 16.38 0.34 9.81
N VAL A 13 15.33 0.94 10.33
CA VAL A 13 14.52 1.93 9.64
C VAL A 13 14.38 3.18 10.50
N GLN A 14 14.21 4.31 9.84
CA GLN A 14 13.87 5.58 10.46
C GLN A 14 12.36 5.82 10.33
N ILE A 15 11.73 6.22 11.42
CA ILE A 15 10.28 6.48 11.46
C ILE A 15 10.04 7.98 11.21
N ASN A 16 9.17 8.30 10.24
CA ASN A 16 8.68 9.66 10.04
C ASN A 16 7.44 9.92 10.90
N LEU A 17 7.64 10.68 11.97
CA LEU A 17 6.58 11.05 12.91
C LEU A 17 5.50 11.93 12.26
N ASP A 18 5.83 12.76 11.28
CA ASP A 18 4.87 13.69 10.68
C ASP A 18 3.69 13.00 9.99
N LEU A 19 3.89 11.78 9.48
CA LEU A 19 2.84 10.99 8.83
C LEU A 19 2.12 10.04 9.80
N SER A 20 2.77 9.66 10.90
CA SER A 20 2.27 8.62 11.81
C SER A 20 1.53 9.16 13.05
N LYS A 21 1.62 10.47 13.32
CA LYS A 21 1.12 11.11 14.56
C LYS A 21 -0.36 10.85 14.84
N ASP A 22 -1.22 10.77 13.83
CA ASP A 22 -2.68 10.69 14.02
C ASP A 22 -3.15 9.35 14.60
N ARG A 23 -2.39 8.26 14.42
CA ARG A 23 -2.78 6.93 14.91
C ARG A 23 -2.05 6.51 16.20
N LEU A 24 -0.87 7.07 16.46
CA LEU A 24 0.01 6.59 17.52
C LEU A 24 -0.41 7.11 18.91
N THR A 25 -0.26 6.26 19.92
CA THR A 25 -0.39 6.67 21.32
C THR A 25 0.78 7.58 21.71
N LYS A 26 0.55 8.52 22.64
CA LYS A 26 1.58 9.44 23.14
C LYS A 26 2.86 8.74 23.59
N GLU A 27 2.74 7.58 24.24
CA GLU A 27 3.89 6.77 24.67
C GLU A 27 4.79 6.34 23.50
N ILE A 28 4.20 5.96 22.37
CA ILE A 28 4.94 5.53 21.18
C ILE A 28 5.60 6.74 20.51
N ILE A 29 4.89 7.87 20.47
CA ILE A 29 5.45 9.13 19.95
C ILE A 29 6.68 9.54 20.77
N ASP A 30 6.61 9.44 22.09
CA ASP A 30 7.74 9.74 22.98
C ASP A 30 8.90 8.76 22.77
N ALA A 31 8.63 7.46 22.61
CA ALA A 31 9.65 6.46 22.30
C ALA A 31 10.36 6.74 20.95
N VAL A 32 9.62 7.14 19.93
CA VAL A 32 10.17 7.51 18.61
C VAL A 32 10.93 8.84 18.65
N ASN A 33 10.51 9.79 19.51
CA ASN A 33 11.25 11.02 19.74
C ASN A 33 12.60 10.77 20.42
N VAL A 34 12.68 9.78 21.32
CA VAL A 34 13.93 9.38 21.98
C VAL A 34 14.83 8.60 21.01
N SER A 35 14.24 7.70 20.22
CA SER A 35 14.97 6.95 19.19
C SER A 35 14.11 6.80 17.95
N SER A 36 14.40 7.60 16.93
CA SER A 36 13.68 7.54 15.66
C SER A 36 14.09 6.35 14.80
N VAL A 37 15.06 5.55 15.25
CA VAL A 37 15.57 4.36 14.59
C VAL A 37 15.01 3.12 15.27
N ALA A 38 14.35 2.27 14.51
CA ALA A 38 13.77 1.02 14.99
C ALA A 38 14.17 -0.15 14.08
N LYS A 39 14.03 -1.38 14.60
CA LYS A 39 14.32 -2.60 13.83
C LYS A 39 13.03 -3.24 13.34
N ILE A 40 13.05 -3.75 12.11
CA ILE A 40 11.95 -4.53 11.56
C ILE A 40 11.88 -5.89 12.25
N SER A 41 10.76 -6.20 12.90
CA SER A 41 10.47 -7.50 13.50
C SER A 41 9.64 -8.38 12.59
N ASP A 42 8.61 -7.83 11.94
CA ASP A 42 7.68 -8.60 11.11
C ASP A 42 6.94 -7.72 10.08
N PHE A 43 6.09 -8.33 9.25
CA PHE A 43 5.23 -7.65 8.27
C PHE A 43 3.77 -8.06 8.48
N ARG A 44 2.85 -7.08 8.35
CA ARG A 44 1.42 -7.27 8.53
C ARG A 44 0.64 -6.82 7.31
N ILE A 45 -0.37 -7.59 6.91
CA ILE A 45 -1.30 -7.20 5.84
C ILE A 45 -2.35 -6.23 6.42
N THR A 46 -2.62 -5.12 5.72
CA THR A 46 -3.65 -4.14 6.11
C THR A 46 -4.85 -4.17 5.15
N ASP A 47 -6.04 -3.87 5.66
CA ASP A 47 -7.33 -3.99 4.92
C ASP A 47 -7.44 -3.13 3.65
N GLY A 48 -6.51 -2.18 3.43
CA GLY A 48 -6.56 -1.18 2.36
C GLY A 48 -5.74 -1.46 1.10
N LYS A 49 -5.12 -2.66 0.95
CA LYS A 49 -4.10 -3.03 -0.08
C LYS A 49 -2.63 -2.73 0.30
N GLY A 50 -2.36 -2.28 1.52
CA GLY A 50 -1.00 -1.97 1.97
C GLY A 50 -0.38 -3.09 2.80
N ILE A 51 0.96 -3.17 2.78
CA ILE A 51 1.74 -3.95 3.76
C ILE A 51 2.20 -2.98 4.84
N GLY A 52 1.88 -3.30 6.10
CA GLY A 52 2.44 -2.66 7.27
C GLY A 52 3.72 -3.37 7.71
N VAL A 53 4.66 -2.60 8.23
CA VAL A 53 5.93 -3.11 8.78
C VAL A 53 5.86 -3.00 10.29
N VAL A 54 6.05 -4.12 10.98
CA VAL A 54 6.11 -4.20 12.44
C VAL A 54 7.52 -3.85 12.87
N LEU A 55 7.63 -2.82 13.70
CA LEU A 55 8.88 -2.31 14.22
C LEU A 55 8.97 -2.55 15.72
N GLN A 56 10.14 -3.01 16.16
CA GLN A 56 10.50 -3.03 17.57
C GLN A 56 11.14 -1.70 17.95
N LEU A 57 10.46 -0.95 18.81
CA LEU A 57 10.93 0.32 19.36
C LEU A 57 11.98 0.10 20.44
N SER A 58 12.68 1.17 20.80
CA SER A 58 13.67 1.20 21.88
C SER A 58 13.09 0.84 23.26
N ASP A 59 11.79 1.08 23.49
CA ASP A 59 11.05 0.70 24.70
C ASP A 59 10.70 -0.81 24.75
N GLY A 60 11.14 -1.60 23.76
CA GLY A 60 10.80 -3.02 23.63
C GLY A 60 9.37 -3.28 23.16
N LYS A 61 8.54 -2.25 23.02
CA LYS A 61 7.20 -2.32 22.43
C LYS A 61 7.28 -2.53 20.92
N GLU A 62 6.29 -3.24 20.40
CA GLU A 62 6.12 -3.45 18.98
C GLU A 62 4.98 -2.58 18.47
N GLN A 63 5.24 -1.85 17.38
CA GLN A 63 4.22 -1.05 16.71
C GLN A 63 4.39 -1.21 15.20
N TRP A 64 3.25 -1.30 14.51
CA TRP A 64 3.25 -1.36 13.06
C TRP A 64 3.08 0.03 12.44
N PHE A 65 3.78 0.23 11.33
CA PHE A 65 3.82 1.45 10.53
C PHE A 65 3.55 1.12 9.06
N PHE A 66 3.08 2.09 8.30
CA PHE A 66 2.94 1.93 6.85
C PHE A 66 4.30 2.05 6.15
N GLU A 67 4.37 1.50 4.93
CA GLU A 67 5.52 1.66 4.04
C GLU A 67 5.92 3.12 3.86
N ASP A 68 4.95 4.01 3.69
CA ASP A 68 5.16 5.44 3.43
C ASP A 68 5.58 6.23 4.69
N GLU A 69 5.42 5.63 5.88
CA GLU A 69 5.76 6.22 7.18
C GLU A 69 7.22 5.92 7.58
N ILE A 70 7.90 5.02 6.86
CA ILE A 70 9.23 4.51 7.23
C ILE A 70 10.25 4.72 6.11
N ASP A 71 11.47 4.95 6.53
CA ASP A 71 12.62 5.20 5.68
C ASP A 71 13.69 4.14 5.97
N LEU A 72 14.08 3.35 4.97
CA LEU A 72 15.16 2.35 5.13
C LEU A 72 16.50 3.02 5.36
N LEU A 73 17.26 2.56 6.34
CA LEU A 73 18.62 3.03 6.60
C LEU A 73 19.64 2.09 5.97
N ASP A 74 20.73 2.66 5.45
CA ASP A 74 21.92 1.90 5.06
C ASP A 74 22.79 1.55 6.28
N GLU A 75 23.83 0.75 6.05
CA GLU A 75 24.81 0.33 7.05
C GLU A 75 25.55 1.53 7.70
N ASN A 76 25.51 2.69 7.05
CA ASN A 76 26.16 3.93 7.47
C ASN A 76 25.18 4.91 8.16
N GLY A 77 23.91 4.53 8.32
CA GLY A 77 22.86 5.37 8.94
C GLY A 77 22.26 6.44 8.02
N ASN A 78 22.50 6.38 6.72
CA ASN A 78 21.85 7.26 5.75
C ASN A 78 20.52 6.67 5.29
N VAL A 79 19.55 7.55 5.08
CA VAL A 79 18.25 7.16 4.51
C VAL A 79 18.41 6.80 3.04
N ILE A 80 18.10 5.54 2.71
CA ILE A 80 17.98 5.04 1.34
C ILE A 80 16.65 5.52 0.76
N ARG A 81 16.57 6.80 0.35
CA ARG A 81 15.39 7.34 -0.31
C ARG A 81 15.27 6.79 -1.73
N ASN A 82 14.54 5.69 -1.91
CA ASN A 82 14.08 5.28 -3.22
C ASN A 82 12.73 5.95 -3.51
N TYR A 83 12.77 7.20 -3.98
CA TYR A 83 11.60 7.86 -4.57
C TYR A 83 11.17 7.11 -5.83
N ASN A 84 10.29 6.12 -5.69
CA ASN A 84 9.50 5.59 -6.80
C ASN A 84 8.23 4.92 -6.25
N TYR A 85 7.38 5.73 -5.61
CA TYR A 85 5.97 5.38 -5.47
C TYR A 85 5.31 5.51 -6.84
N LYS A 86 5.41 4.48 -7.68
CA LYS A 86 4.51 4.36 -8.82
C LYS A 86 3.13 4.02 -8.26
N LYS A 87 2.30 5.05 -8.06
CA LYS A 87 0.85 4.93 -8.02
C LYS A 87 0.45 3.94 -9.10
N GLY A 88 -0.09 2.79 -8.68
CA GLY A 88 -0.29 1.63 -9.53
C GLY A 88 -0.91 2.03 -10.87
N ASN A 89 -0.28 1.60 -11.96
CA ASN A 89 -0.76 1.77 -13.33
C ASN A 89 -2.05 0.94 -13.55
N TYR A 90 -3.16 1.29 -12.89
CA TYR A 90 -4.46 0.74 -13.25
C TYR A 90 -4.79 1.11 -14.71
N ASP A 91 -4.33 2.26 -15.19
CA ASP A 91 -4.59 2.74 -16.54
C ASP A 91 -4.10 1.78 -17.65
N ILE A 92 -3.02 1.02 -17.43
CA ILE A 92 -2.47 0.12 -18.47
C ILE A 92 -3.35 -1.14 -18.64
N VAL A 93 -3.97 -1.63 -17.56
CA VAL A 93 -4.85 -2.81 -17.60
C VAL A 93 -6.25 -2.44 -18.12
N PHE A 94 -6.73 -1.22 -17.86
CA PHE A 94 -8.06 -0.77 -18.29
C PHE A 94 -8.08 -0.10 -19.68
N ASN A 95 -6.93 0.28 -20.24
CA ASN A 95 -6.86 0.90 -21.57
C ASN A 95 -7.51 0.08 -22.71
N PRO A 96 -7.36 -1.26 -22.82
CA PRO A 96 -8.04 -2.02 -23.88
C PRO A 96 -9.57 -2.09 -23.70
N LEU A 97 -10.09 -1.83 -22.49
CA LEU A 97 -11.52 -1.86 -22.19
C LEU A 97 -12.21 -0.52 -22.47
N LYS A 98 -11.46 0.59 -22.58
CA LYS A 98 -12.00 1.93 -22.87
C LYS A 98 -12.60 2.05 -24.27
N GLU A 99 -12.13 1.24 -25.22
CA GLU A 99 -12.51 1.30 -26.64
C GLU A 99 -13.65 0.33 -27.01
N LEU A 100 -14.13 -0.47 -26.05
CA LEU A 100 -15.25 -1.38 -26.28
C LEU A 100 -16.55 -0.57 -26.48
N GLN A 101 -17.05 -0.59 -27.72
CA GLN A 101 -18.37 -0.05 -28.06
C GLN A 101 -19.45 -0.99 -27.51
N TYR A 102 -19.82 -0.80 -26.24
CA TYR A 102 -20.92 -1.55 -25.64
C TYR A 102 -22.27 -0.94 -26.06
N GLU A 103 -23.10 -1.73 -26.74
CA GLU A 103 -24.51 -1.41 -26.93
C GLU A 103 -25.30 -1.78 -25.66
N ASN A 104 -26.12 -0.86 -25.17
CA ASN A 104 -26.91 -1.08 -23.97
C ASN A 104 -27.99 -2.15 -24.22
N LYS A 105 -27.74 -3.37 -23.74
CA LYS A 105 -28.65 -4.53 -23.81
C LYS A 105 -29.40 -4.68 -22.49
N ASN A 106 -30.69 -4.37 -22.49
CA ASN A 106 -31.55 -4.37 -21.29
C ASN A 106 -32.37 -5.65 -21.12
N GLN A 107 -32.37 -6.54 -22.12
CA GLN A 107 -33.16 -7.76 -22.05
C GLN A 107 -32.37 -8.91 -21.43
N VAL A 108 -32.99 -9.60 -20.47
CA VAL A 108 -32.40 -10.78 -19.80
C VAL A 108 -32.01 -11.86 -20.81
N ARG A 109 -32.76 -12.00 -21.90
CA ARG A 109 -32.48 -12.98 -22.97
C ARG A 109 -31.16 -12.71 -23.70
N GLU A 110 -30.72 -11.46 -23.75
CA GLU A 110 -29.49 -11.05 -24.42
C GLU A 110 -28.25 -11.29 -23.53
N LEU A 111 -28.44 -11.27 -22.20
CA LEU A 111 -27.41 -11.53 -21.18
C LEU A 111 -27.17 -13.03 -20.94
N LEU A 112 -28.01 -13.92 -21.48
CA LEU A 112 -27.79 -15.37 -21.43
C LEU A 112 -26.61 -15.81 -22.32
N ASN A 113 -26.21 -14.98 -23.29
CA ASN A 113 -24.96 -15.20 -24.02
C ASN A 113 -23.78 -14.84 -23.10
N PRO A 114 -22.87 -15.79 -22.81
CA PRO A 114 -21.73 -15.55 -21.93
C PRO A 114 -20.90 -14.33 -22.32
N ILE A 115 -20.70 -14.09 -23.62
CA ILE A 115 -19.92 -12.96 -24.13
C ILE A 115 -20.63 -11.63 -23.83
N ASN A 116 -21.95 -11.57 -24.02
CA ASN A 116 -22.74 -10.38 -23.72
C ASN A 116 -22.79 -10.08 -22.21
N PHE A 117 -22.88 -11.12 -21.39
CA PHE A 117 -22.85 -10.99 -19.93
C PHE A 117 -21.54 -10.34 -19.45
N PHE A 118 -20.39 -10.81 -19.96
CA PHE A 118 -19.09 -10.25 -19.61
C PHE A 118 -18.96 -8.78 -20.05
N LEU A 119 -19.43 -8.43 -21.25
CA LEU A 119 -19.42 -7.04 -21.72
C LEU A 119 -20.30 -6.12 -20.87
N TRP A 120 -21.51 -6.56 -20.53
CA TRP A 120 -22.41 -5.83 -19.64
C TRP A 120 -21.82 -5.66 -18.23
N LEU A 121 -21.18 -6.71 -17.70
CA LEU A 121 -20.55 -6.67 -16.39
C LEU A 121 -19.41 -5.64 -16.33
N ILE A 122 -18.53 -5.64 -17.34
CA ILE A 122 -17.43 -4.68 -17.47
C ILE A 122 -17.98 -3.25 -17.60
N ALA A 123 -19.01 -3.04 -18.43
CA ALA A 123 -19.66 -1.75 -18.59
C ALA A 123 -20.29 -1.26 -17.28
N SER A 124 -20.87 -2.15 -16.48
CA SER A 124 -21.49 -1.81 -15.20
C SER A 124 -20.44 -1.36 -14.16
N PHE A 125 -19.24 -1.95 -14.17
CA PHE A 125 -18.14 -1.48 -13.32
C PHE A 125 -17.63 -0.10 -13.70
N LYS A 126 -17.70 0.28 -14.99
CA LYS A 126 -17.33 1.62 -15.46
C LYS A 126 -18.22 2.72 -14.88
N ASP A 127 -19.49 2.43 -14.60
CA ASP A 127 -20.41 3.43 -14.03
C ASP A 127 -20.29 3.57 -12.49
N ILE A 128 -19.58 2.65 -11.82
CA ILE A 128 -19.44 2.62 -10.35
C ILE A 128 -18.20 3.39 -9.86
N PHE A 129 -17.17 3.54 -10.69
CA PHE A 129 -15.89 4.20 -10.36
C PHE A 129 -15.73 5.52 -11.10
#